data_AF-A0A061PCH1-F1
#
_entry.id   AF-A0A061PCH1-F1
#
_cell.length_a   1.000
_cell.length_b   1.000
_cell.length_c   1.000
_cell.angle_alpha   90.00
_cell.angle_beta   90.00
_cell.angle_gamma   90.00
#
_symmetry.space_group_name_H-M   'P 1'
#
loop_
_entity.id
_entity.type
_entity.pdbx_description
1 polymer ?
#
loop_
_entity_poly.entity_id
_entity_poly.type
_entity_poly.pdbx_seq_one_letter_code
_entity_poly.pdbx_strand_id
1 'polypeptide(L)'
;MIFKLNIQLSYLSPAIERTILFDGQTTFGQLHDVIQCAFGWENSHIHDFKVETEEGENVVNLFGNKMKSIITNPDMVFDAIIEPYNEAKEIIADWFNGERDEIEYLYDPGDDWLHTIKLMKVLEGRKECPEIIELSYFAPEEDSRSEWPEDEWMESGNHEVPDQETEEMLMSEKNGMMWSQRFRLGPADLFIDNIWDNLLTETTRFKAAAPWKALNSDDIIAIKHPEMEKMLYCSVMGALGEMYGMAVYQGDEGLQSLLGVLEGTEDGLNQKCLMLSFDNRNDLTNRDYRLIKDAGHTFRGKNAWPLFRSFRLDIIRGILSQRKRQS
;
A
#
# COMPACT_ATOMS: atom_id res chain seq x y z
N MET A 1 -11.62 -15.61 -13.99
CA MET A 1 -10.58 -15.60 -15.05
C MET A 1 -9.48 -14.71 -14.56
N ILE A 2 -8.20 -14.98 -14.82
CA ILE A 2 -7.13 -14.16 -14.22
C ILE A 2 -6.55 -13.23 -15.29
N PHE A 3 -6.58 -11.93 -15.03
CA PHE A 3 -5.97 -10.91 -15.87
C PHE A 3 -4.52 -10.67 -15.44
N LYS A 4 -3.60 -10.70 -16.41
CA LYS A 4 -2.28 -10.10 -16.26
C LYS A 4 -2.39 -8.65 -16.71
N LEU A 5 -2.37 -7.72 -15.77
CA LEU A 5 -2.44 -6.28 -16.03
C LEU A 5 -1.05 -5.66 -15.88
N ASN A 6 -0.67 -4.78 -16.79
CA ASN A 6 0.44 -3.85 -16.58
C ASN A 6 -0.15 -2.48 -16.25
N ILE A 7 0.31 -1.88 -15.16
CA ILE A 7 -0.13 -0.58 -14.68
C ILE A 7 1.09 0.32 -14.72
N GLN A 8 1.09 1.29 -15.63
CA GLN A 8 2.17 2.24 -15.83
C GLN A 8 1.73 3.60 -15.32
N LEU A 9 2.55 4.26 -14.50
CA LEU A 9 2.37 5.67 -14.18
C LEU A 9 2.82 6.49 -15.40
N SER A 10 1.87 7.20 -15.98
CA SER A 10 2.04 7.92 -17.24
C SER A 10 2.96 9.13 -17.08
N TYR A 11 3.54 9.56 -18.20
CA TYR A 11 4.40 10.75 -18.29
C TYR A 11 5.69 10.70 -17.48
N LEU A 12 6.07 9.55 -16.92
CA LEU A 12 7.34 9.37 -16.19
C LEU A 12 8.34 8.53 -16.97
N SER A 13 9.58 9.04 -17.07
CA SER A 13 10.75 8.35 -17.62
C SER A 13 11.86 8.27 -16.57
N PRO A 14 12.38 7.07 -16.24
CA PRO A 14 11.99 5.77 -16.77
C PRO A 14 10.61 5.35 -16.26
N ALA A 15 9.96 4.46 -17.02
CA ALA A 15 8.59 4.04 -16.74
C ALA A 15 8.47 3.34 -15.38
N ILE A 16 7.63 3.90 -14.50
CA ILE A 16 7.26 3.31 -13.21
C ILE A 16 6.05 2.40 -13.47
N GLU A 17 6.25 1.09 -13.33
CA GLU A 17 5.26 0.10 -13.72
C GLU A 17 5.06 -0.97 -12.65
N ARG A 18 3.85 -1.52 -12.61
CA ARG A 18 3.49 -2.68 -11.80
C ARG A 18 2.78 -3.67 -12.71
N THR A 19 3.27 -4.89 -12.77
CA THR A 19 2.54 -5.98 -13.43
C THR A 19 1.89 -6.85 -12.38
N ILE A 20 0.57 -6.95 -12.42
CA ILE A 20 -0.23 -7.67 -11.45
C ILE A 20 -1.03 -8.80 -12.09
N LEU A 21 -1.31 -9.83 -11.31
CA LEU A 21 -2.34 -10.81 -11.59
C LEU A 21 -3.57 -10.44 -10.78
N PHE A 22 -4.70 -10.31 -11.46
CA PHE A 22 -5.96 -9.83 -10.89
C PHE A 22 -7.12 -10.72 -11.31
N ASP A 23 -8.10 -10.97 -10.44
CA ASP A 23 -9.28 -11.74 -10.85
C ASP A 23 -10.21 -10.83 -11.65
N GLY A 24 -10.48 -11.13 -12.91
CA GLY A 24 -11.33 -10.31 -13.78
C GLY A 24 -12.77 -10.17 -13.29
N GLN A 25 -13.24 -11.07 -12.40
CA GLN A 25 -14.58 -10.99 -11.80
C GLN A 25 -14.66 -10.07 -10.57
N THR A 26 -13.71 -9.16 -10.41
CA THR A 26 -13.65 -8.16 -9.34
C THR A 26 -14.03 -6.78 -9.85
N THR A 27 -14.22 -5.84 -8.93
CA THR A 27 -14.71 -4.51 -9.25
C THR A 27 -13.59 -3.49 -9.44
N PHE A 28 -13.88 -2.38 -10.12
CA PHE A 28 -12.95 -1.26 -10.26
C PHE A 28 -12.51 -0.66 -8.91
N GLY A 29 -13.39 -0.64 -7.91
CA GLY A 29 -13.03 -0.23 -6.55
C GLY A 29 -11.96 -1.12 -5.92
N GLN A 30 -12.01 -2.43 -6.18
CA GLN A 30 -10.98 -3.36 -5.70
C GLN A 30 -9.67 -3.20 -6.47
N LEU A 31 -9.74 -2.90 -7.77
CA LEU A 31 -8.55 -2.56 -8.56
C LEU A 31 -7.88 -1.30 -8.04
N HIS A 32 -8.66 -0.27 -7.68
CA HIS A 32 -8.15 0.94 -7.05
C HIS A 32 -7.36 0.63 -5.77
N ASP A 33 -7.92 -0.18 -4.86
CA ASP A 33 -7.23 -0.56 -3.62
C ASP A 33 -5.90 -1.29 -3.90
N VAL A 34 -5.86 -2.14 -4.92
CA VAL A 34 -4.63 -2.83 -5.35
C VAL A 34 -3.61 -1.86 -5.94
N ILE A 35 -4.04 -0.89 -6.76
CA ILE A 35 -3.14 0.14 -7.31
C ILE A 35 -2.54 0.96 -6.16
N GLN A 36 -3.34 1.43 -5.21
CA GLN A 36 -2.85 2.17 -4.04
C GLN A 36 -1.79 1.37 -3.28
N CYS A 37 -2.03 0.08 -3.04
CA CYS A 37 -1.06 -0.78 -2.38
C CYS A 37 0.21 -1.01 -3.24
N ALA A 38 0.06 -1.18 -4.55
CA ALA A 38 1.16 -1.47 -5.46
C ALA A 38 2.10 -0.27 -5.66
N PHE A 39 1.57 0.95 -5.58
CA PHE A 39 2.33 2.19 -5.66
C PHE A 39 2.73 2.74 -4.27
N GLY A 40 2.19 2.17 -3.19
CA GLY A 40 2.54 2.57 -1.82
C GLY A 40 1.86 3.86 -1.36
N TRP A 41 0.75 4.21 -1.99
CA TRP A 41 -0.04 5.41 -1.72
C TRP A 41 -1.08 5.22 -0.63
N GLU A 42 -1.58 6.34 -0.12
CA GLU A 42 -2.39 6.39 1.09
C GLU A 42 -3.89 6.37 0.84
N ASN A 43 -4.32 6.39 -0.42
CA ASN A 43 -5.71 6.62 -0.79
C ASN A 43 -6.27 7.84 -0.03
N SER A 44 -5.58 8.99 -0.10
CA SER A 44 -6.03 10.26 0.47
C SER A 44 -6.91 11.07 -0.47
N HIS A 45 -6.79 10.89 -1.79
CA HIS A 45 -7.41 11.75 -2.79
C HIS A 45 -8.60 11.10 -3.49
N ILE A 46 -9.31 11.88 -4.31
CA ILE A 46 -10.32 11.38 -5.23
C ILE A 46 -9.64 10.71 -6.44
N HIS A 47 -10.39 9.87 -7.13
CA HIS A 47 -9.92 9.16 -8.30
C HIS A 47 -11.08 8.81 -9.22
N ASP A 48 -10.74 8.46 -10.46
CA ASP A 48 -11.66 7.95 -11.45
C ASP A 48 -10.96 7.01 -12.45
N PHE A 49 -11.74 6.12 -13.05
CA PHE A 49 -11.30 5.32 -14.19
C PHE A 49 -12.02 5.80 -15.44
N LYS A 50 -11.28 5.94 -16.53
CA LYS A 50 -11.81 6.28 -17.83
C LYS A 50 -11.65 5.08 -18.77
N VAL A 51 -12.78 4.61 -19.30
CA VAL A 51 -12.88 3.36 -20.06
C VAL A 51 -13.65 3.59 -21.36
N GLU A 52 -13.18 2.98 -22.45
CA GLU A 52 -13.88 2.96 -23.74
C GLU A 52 -14.89 1.80 -23.79
N THR A 53 -16.11 2.06 -24.25
CA THR A 53 -17.15 1.03 -24.40
C THR A 53 -17.06 0.30 -25.76
N GLU A 54 -17.63 -0.91 -25.86
CA GLU A 54 -17.61 -1.77 -27.06
C GLU A 54 -18.00 -1.08 -28.39
N GLU A 55 -18.81 -0.02 -28.34
CA GLU A 55 -19.23 0.72 -29.53
C GLU A 55 -18.18 1.75 -30.01
N GLY A 56 -17.08 1.96 -29.29
CA GLY A 56 -15.99 2.90 -29.66
C GLY A 56 -16.40 4.37 -29.73
N GLU A 57 -17.68 4.68 -29.50
CA GLU A 57 -18.25 6.01 -29.64
C GLU A 57 -18.42 6.74 -28.29
N ASN A 58 -18.31 6.03 -27.16
CA ASN A 58 -18.50 6.62 -25.83
C ASN A 58 -17.42 6.20 -24.83
N VAL A 59 -16.82 7.22 -24.21
CA VAL A 59 -15.93 7.14 -23.05
C VAL A 59 -16.77 7.26 -21.79
N VAL A 60 -16.58 6.37 -20.83
CA VAL A 60 -17.26 6.37 -19.53
C VAL A 60 -16.25 6.62 -18.42
N ASN A 61 -16.62 7.47 -17.46
CA ASN A 61 -15.88 7.66 -16.22
C ASN A 61 -16.55 6.89 -15.08
N LEU A 62 -15.77 6.11 -14.34
CA LEU A 62 -16.15 5.38 -13.13
C LEU A 62 -15.51 6.10 -11.94
N PHE A 63 -16.33 6.86 -11.21
CA PHE A 63 -15.84 7.71 -10.15
C PHE A 63 -15.69 6.97 -8.82
N GLY A 64 -14.63 7.34 -8.10
CA GLY A 64 -14.36 6.90 -6.75
C GLY A 64 -15.48 7.25 -5.76
N ASN A 65 -15.67 6.41 -4.74
CA ASN A 65 -16.67 6.67 -3.68
C ASN A 65 -16.54 8.06 -3.02
N LYS A 66 -15.32 8.59 -2.91
CA LYS A 66 -15.09 9.94 -2.36
C LYS A 66 -15.64 11.04 -3.27
N MET A 67 -15.44 10.91 -4.58
CA MET A 67 -15.95 11.87 -5.56
C MET A 67 -17.49 11.86 -5.60
N LYS A 68 -18.09 10.67 -5.50
CA LYS A 68 -19.54 10.51 -5.36
C LYS A 68 -20.10 11.26 -4.15
N SER A 69 -19.41 11.26 -3.01
CA SER A 69 -19.85 12.00 -1.81
C SER A 69 -19.87 13.53 -2.01
N ILE A 70 -19.00 14.04 -2.89
CA ILE A 70 -18.93 15.46 -3.25
C ILE A 70 -20.06 15.80 -4.23
N ILE A 71 -20.27 14.98 -5.26
CA ILE A 71 -21.27 15.20 -6.32
C ILE A 71 -22.71 15.03 -5.81
N THR A 72 -22.92 14.13 -4.84
CA THR A 72 -24.24 13.90 -4.22
C THR A 72 -24.57 14.89 -3.09
N ASN A 73 -23.68 15.85 -2.80
CA ASN A 73 -23.96 16.92 -1.85
C ASN A 73 -25.03 17.87 -2.42
N PRO A 74 -26.22 18.01 -1.78
CA PRO A 74 -27.31 18.86 -2.25
C PRO A 74 -26.91 20.32 -2.53
N ASP A 75 -25.90 20.83 -1.83
CA ASP A 75 -25.43 22.21 -1.96
C ASP A 75 -24.45 22.43 -3.14
N MET A 76 -23.97 21.34 -3.75
CA MET A 76 -22.99 21.35 -4.86
C MET A 76 -23.51 20.66 -6.12
N VAL A 77 -24.81 20.29 -6.17
CA VAL A 77 -25.41 19.57 -7.30
C VAL A 77 -25.31 20.41 -8.57
N PHE A 78 -24.43 20.00 -9.49
CA PHE A 78 -24.57 20.33 -10.90
C PHE A 78 -25.70 19.43 -11.44
N ASP A 79 -26.78 20.02 -11.96
CA ASP A 79 -27.99 19.37 -12.51
C ASP A 79 -27.74 18.37 -13.67
N ALA A 80 -26.48 18.01 -13.97
CA ALA A 80 -26.07 17.32 -15.20
C ALA A 80 -25.41 15.95 -15.02
N ILE A 81 -25.20 15.43 -13.80
CA ILE A 81 -24.47 14.16 -13.63
C ILE A 81 -25.36 13.10 -12.99
N ILE A 82 -26.18 12.46 -13.82
CA ILE A 82 -26.67 11.10 -13.54
C ILE A 82 -25.58 10.16 -14.03
N GLU A 83 -24.62 9.84 -13.17
CA GLU A 83 -23.62 8.80 -13.47
C GLU A 83 -24.30 7.42 -13.41
N PRO A 84 -24.34 6.66 -14.53
CA PRO A 84 -24.95 5.34 -14.53
C PRO A 84 -24.10 4.31 -13.79
N TYR A 85 -22.79 4.52 -13.71
CA TYR A 85 -21.81 3.49 -13.40
C TYR A 85 -21.10 3.76 -12.08
N ASN A 86 -20.84 2.69 -11.31
CA ASN A 86 -20.28 2.78 -9.97
C ASN A 86 -19.13 1.78 -9.83
N GLU A 87 -17.93 2.26 -9.53
CA GLU A 87 -16.72 1.42 -9.41
C GLU A 87 -16.88 0.22 -8.47
N ALA A 88 -17.75 0.33 -7.46
CA ALA A 88 -17.99 -0.73 -6.48
C ALA A 88 -18.93 -1.83 -7.02
N LYS A 89 -19.48 -1.65 -8.22
CA LYS A 89 -20.43 -2.55 -8.87
C LYS A 89 -19.96 -3.00 -10.25
N GLU A 90 -19.26 -2.15 -10.98
CA GLU A 90 -18.76 -2.46 -12.30
C GLU A 90 -17.65 -3.54 -12.20
N ILE A 91 -17.86 -4.66 -12.89
CA ILE A 91 -16.93 -5.80 -12.92
C ILE A 91 -15.95 -5.58 -14.05
N ILE A 92 -14.65 -5.65 -13.78
CA ILE A 92 -13.60 -5.26 -14.73
C ILE A 92 -13.63 -6.10 -16.01
N ALA A 93 -13.94 -7.39 -15.91
CA ALA A 93 -14.06 -8.25 -17.10
C ALA A 93 -15.15 -7.82 -18.07
N ASP A 94 -16.16 -7.06 -17.63
CA ASP A 94 -17.23 -6.56 -18.50
C ASP A 94 -16.77 -5.35 -19.35
N TRP A 95 -15.57 -4.83 -19.09
CA TRP A 95 -15.03 -3.63 -19.72
C TRP A 95 -13.76 -3.87 -20.55
N PHE A 96 -13.22 -5.10 -20.51
CA PHE A 96 -12.10 -5.52 -21.36
C PHE A 96 -12.64 -6.38 -22.51
N ASN A 97 -12.59 -5.85 -23.73
CA ASN A 97 -13.03 -6.46 -24.99
C ASN A 97 -11.93 -7.29 -25.67
N GLY A 98 -10.67 -7.16 -25.26
CA GLY A 98 -9.55 -7.96 -25.77
C GLY A 98 -8.20 -7.70 -25.11
N GLU A 99 -7.19 -8.49 -25.49
CA GLU A 99 -5.80 -8.20 -25.14
C GLU A 99 -5.39 -6.86 -25.82
N ARG A 100 -4.74 -5.96 -25.06
CA ARG A 100 -4.31 -4.58 -25.42
C ARG A 100 -5.31 -3.45 -25.23
N ASP A 101 -6.49 -3.73 -24.70
CA ASP A 101 -7.37 -2.67 -24.21
C ASP A 101 -6.69 -1.90 -23.07
N GLU A 102 -6.93 -0.59 -23.06
CA GLU A 102 -6.34 0.36 -22.14
C GLU A 102 -7.42 1.05 -21.32
N ILE A 103 -7.16 1.14 -20.02
CA ILE A 103 -7.98 1.89 -19.08
C ILE A 103 -7.09 2.98 -18.49
N GLU A 104 -7.60 4.19 -18.47
CA GLU A 104 -6.97 5.31 -17.76
C GLU A 104 -7.45 5.31 -16.31
N TYR A 105 -6.54 5.47 -15.36
CA TYR A 105 -6.85 5.62 -13.93
C TYR A 105 -6.17 6.88 -13.42
N LEU A 106 -6.97 7.90 -13.11
CA LEU A 106 -6.48 9.17 -12.58
C LEU A 106 -6.63 9.14 -11.06
N TYR A 107 -5.52 9.33 -10.36
CA TYR A 107 -5.47 9.52 -8.92
C TYR A 107 -5.03 10.94 -8.60
N ASP A 108 -5.69 11.57 -7.65
CA ASP A 108 -5.41 12.94 -7.24
C ASP A 108 -5.36 13.94 -8.40
N PRO A 109 -6.51 14.43 -8.90
CA PRO A 109 -6.57 15.44 -9.94
C PRO A 109 -5.87 16.76 -9.60
N GLY A 110 -5.45 16.98 -8.34
CA GLY A 110 -4.58 18.09 -7.97
C GLY A 110 -3.13 17.91 -8.44
N ASP A 111 -2.64 16.67 -8.40
CA ASP A 111 -1.27 16.28 -8.75
C ASP A 111 -1.17 15.54 -10.10
N ASP A 112 -2.31 15.18 -10.71
CA ASP A 112 -2.44 14.54 -12.03
C ASP A 112 -1.70 13.20 -12.15
N TRP A 113 -1.83 12.33 -11.13
CA TRP A 113 -1.23 10.98 -11.17
C TRP A 113 -2.04 10.05 -12.08
N LEU A 114 -1.81 10.17 -13.38
CA LEU A 114 -2.47 9.35 -14.41
C LEU A 114 -1.75 8.02 -14.60
N HIS A 115 -2.52 6.93 -14.62
CA HIS A 115 -2.02 5.59 -14.92
C HIS A 115 -2.68 5.05 -16.16
N THR A 116 -1.87 4.35 -16.95
CA THR A 116 -2.30 3.50 -18.04
C THR A 116 -2.35 2.06 -17.54
N ILE A 117 -3.53 1.43 -17.61
CA ILE A 117 -3.75 0.03 -17.23
C ILE A 117 -4.00 -0.78 -18.49
N LYS A 118 -3.12 -1.72 -18.81
CA LYS A 118 -3.17 -2.55 -20.01
C LYS A 118 -3.44 -4.00 -19.69
N LEU A 119 -4.44 -4.60 -20.34
CA LEU A 119 -4.65 -6.05 -20.29
C LEU A 119 -3.63 -6.75 -21.18
N MET A 120 -2.62 -7.37 -20.54
CA MET A 120 -1.54 -8.06 -21.24
C MET A 120 -1.94 -9.46 -21.68
N LYS A 121 -2.70 -10.17 -20.85
CA LYS A 121 -3.11 -11.55 -21.10
C LYS A 121 -4.26 -11.99 -20.20
N VAL A 122 -5.15 -12.83 -20.72
CA VAL A 122 -6.12 -13.59 -19.94
C VAL A 122 -5.59 -15.00 -19.69
N LEU A 123 -5.55 -15.42 -18.42
CA LEU A 123 -5.07 -16.72 -17.97
C LEU A 123 -6.24 -17.59 -17.47
N GLU A 124 -6.21 -18.85 -17.87
CA GLU A 124 -7.14 -19.88 -17.40
C GLU A 124 -6.67 -20.52 -16.08
N GLY A 125 -7.62 -20.87 -15.22
CA GLY A 125 -7.38 -21.57 -13.96
C GLY A 125 -7.67 -20.74 -12.72
N ARG A 126 -7.42 -21.35 -11.55
CA ARG A 126 -7.46 -20.67 -10.25
C ARG A 126 -6.04 -20.37 -9.82
N LYS A 127 -5.75 -19.10 -9.59
CA LYS A 127 -4.53 -18.63 -8.95
C LYS A 127 -4.93 -17.72 -7.78
N GLU A 128 -4.12 -17.69 -6.74
CA GLU A 128 -4.25 -16.69 -5.69
C GLU A 128 -3.97 -15.30 -6.28
N CYS A 129 -4.96 -14.40 -6.20
CA CYS A 129 -4.90 -13.03 -6.69
C CYS A 129 -5.51 -12.09 -5.64
N PRO A 130 -5.09 -10.83 -5.57
CA PRO A 130 -4.10 -10.19 -6.44
C PRO A 130 -2.66 -10.55 -6.11
N GLU A 131 -1.79 -10.61 -7.11
CA GLU A 131 -0.35 -10.84 -6.95
C GLU A 131 0.43 -9.85 -7.83
N ILE A 132 1.35 -9.07 -7.26
CA ILE A 132 2.31 -8.27 -8.04
C ILE A 132 3.43 -9.21 -8.49
N ILE A 133 3.61 -9.37 -9.80
CA ILE A 133 4.58 -10.30 -10.38
C ILE A 133 5.80 -9.60 -10.98
N GLU A 134 5.69 -8.33 -11.37
CA GLU A 134 6.81 -7.51 -11.86
C GLU A 134 6.60 -6.06 -11.38
N LEU A 135 7.68 -5.33 -11.13
CA LEU A 135 7.64 -3.90 -10.75
C LEU A 135 8.90 -3.20 -11.24
N SER A 136 8.77 -1.92 -11.63
CA SER A 136 9.88 -1.05 -12.00
C SER A 136 9.83 0.26 -11.22
N TYR A 137 10.97 0.65 -10.63
CA TYR A 137 11.20 1.91 -9.90
C TYR A 137 10.24 2.18 -8.71
N PHE A 138 10.62 3.13 -7.84
CA PHE A 138 9.72 3.64 -6.80
C PHE A 138 8.66 4.54 -7.41
N ALA A 139 7.43 4.43 -6.90
CA ALA A 139 6.42 5.44 -7.16
C ALA A 139 6.79 6.75 -6.43
N PRO A 140 6.35 7.91 -6.95
CA PRO A 140 6.38 9.17 -6.21
C PRO A 140 5.71 9.05 -4.84
N GLU A 141 6.12 9.85 -3.86
CA GLU A 141 5.38 9.97 -2.60
C GLU A 141 4.03 10.66 -2.84
N GLU A 142 3.07 10.44 -1.93
CA GLU A 142 1.80 11.19 -1.93
C GLU A 142 2.07 12.71 -1.89
N ASP A 143 1.26 13.52 -2.57
CA ASP A 143 1.36 14.99 -2.64
C ASP A 143 2.72 15.53 -3.16
N SER A 144 3.52 14.70 -3.83
CA SER A 144 4.89 15.06 -4.22
C SER A 144 5.01 15.73 -5.58
N ARG A 145 3.93 15.96 -6.35
CA ARG A 145 4.03 16.38 -7.76
C ARG A 145 4.85 17.66 -7.97
N SER A 146 4.78 18.60 -7.04
CA SER A 146 5.57 19.84 -7.06
C SER A 146 7.09 19.65 -6.95
N GLU A 147 7.53 18.48 -6.46
CA GLU A 147 8.94 18.09 -6.39
C GLU A 147 9.45 17.51 -7.72
N TRP A 148 8.57 17.32 -8.71
CA TRP A 148 8.90 16.79 -10.03
C TRP A 148 8.89 17.89 -11.09
N PRO A 149 9.90 17.94 -11.99
CA PRO A 149 9.99 19.00 -13.00
C PRO A 149 8.76 19.02 -13.91
N GLU A 150 8.17 20.21 -14.10
CA GLU A 150 6.94 20.41 -14.90
C GLU A 150 7.18 20.28 -16.42
N ASP A 151 8.38 20.63 -16.91
CA ASP A 151 8.55 21.13 -18.28
C ASP A 151 9.20 20.17 -19.31
N GLU A 152 9.77 19.03 -18.91
CA GLU A 152 10.52 18.15 -19.83
C GLU A 152 9.75 16.88 -20.30
N TRP A 153 8.54 16.64 -19.78
CA TRP A 153 7.95 15.28 -19.74
C TRP A 153 6.57 15.19 -20.43
N MET A 154 6.05 16.31 -20.94
CA MET A 154 4.73 16.43 -21.58
C MET A 154 4.71 16.09 -23.09
N GLU A 155 5.86 15.93 -23.75
CA GLU A 155 5.91 15.53 -25.17
C GLU A 155 6.29 14.05 -25.32
N SER A 156 5.26 13.22 -25.46
CA SER A 156 5.40 11.82 -25.83
C SER A 156 6.03 11.67 -27.22
N GLY A 157 7.24 11.11 -27.27
CA GLY A 157 7.79 10.51 -28.49
C GLY A 157 9.18 11.00 -28.86
N ASN A 158 10.18 10.13 -28.66
CA ASN A 158 11.59 10.31 -28.98
C ASN A 158 12.33 11.39 -28.17
N HIS A 159 12.75 11.06 -26.95
CA HIS A 159 13.93 11.70 -26.37
C HIS A 159 14.88 10.68 -25.73
N GLU A 160 16.16 11.04 -25.84
CA GLU A 160 17.33 10.26 -25.45
C GLU A 160 17.32 9.88 -23.96
N VAL A 161 18.14 8.88 -23.64
CA VAL A 161 18.44 8.36 -22.30
C VAL A 161 18.42 9.50 -21.25
N PRO A 162 17.75 9.32 -20.09
CA PRO A 162 17.74 10.33 -19.02
C PRO A 162 19.15 10.83 -18.73
N ASP A 163 19.29 12.12 -18.43
CA ASP A 163 20.60 12.63 -18.00
C ASP A 163 21.06 11.94 -16.72
N GLN A 164 22.38 12.00 -16.48
CA GLN A 164 23.04 11.23 -15.44
C GLN A 164 22.53 11.57 -14.03
N GLU A 165 22.00 12.77 -13.81
CA GLU A 165 21.48 13.24 -12.51
C GLU A 165 20.06 12.72 -12.26
N THR A 166 19.22 12.70 -13.29
CA THR A 166 17.89 12.06 -13.29
C THR A 166 18.05 10.54 -13.15
N GLU A 167 18.99 9.95 -13.87
CA GLU A 167 19.31 8.54 -13.76
C GLU A 167 19.89 8.19 -12.38
N GLU A 168 20.76 9.01 -11.77
CA GLU A 168 21.27 8.80 -10.41
C GLU A 168 20.20 8.98 -9.31
N MET A 169 19.27 9.94 -9.48
CA MET A 169 18.11 10.10 -8.61
C MET A 169 17.21 8.86 -8.65
N LEU A 170 16.98 8.33 -9.86
CA LEU A 170 16.15 7.14 -10.11
C LEU A 170 16.88 5.83 -9.81
N MET A 171 18.22 5.78 -9.85
CA MET A 171 19.08 4.58 -9.72
C MET A 171 19.93 4.54 -8.43
N SER A 172 19.62 5.36 -7.42
CA SER A 172 20.33 5.32 -6.13
C SER A 172 20.46 3.89 -5.57
N GLU A 173 21.51 3.63 -4.76
CA GLU A 173 21.87 2.31 -4.17
C GLU A 173 20.70 1.51 -3.55
N LYS A 174 19.59 2.20 -3.23
CA LYS A 174 18.32 1.64 -2.75
C LYS A 174 17.65 0.65 -3.72
N ASN A 175 17.87 0.77 -5.05
CA ASN A 175 17.27 -0.13 -6.04
C ASN A 175 17.98 -1.49 -6.18
N GLY A 176 19.28 -1.57 -5.88
CA GLY A 176 20.03 -2.84 -5.90
C GLY A 176 19.54 -3.85 -4.85
N MET A 177 18.97 -3.38 -3.74
CA MET A 177 18.41 -4.23 -2.69
C MET A 177 17.08 -4.91 -3.10
N MET A 178 16.36 -4.33 -4.06
CA MET A 178 15.03 -4.77 -4.51
C MET A 178 15.06 -6.11 -5.27
N TRP A 179 16.18 -6.43 -5.94
CA TRP A 179 16.34 -7.71 -6.67
C TRP A 179 16.29 -8.95 -5.74
N SER A 180 16.44 -8.77 -4.43
CA SER A 180 16.58 -9.88 -3.48
C SER A 180 15.28 -10.36 -2.80
N GLN A 181 14.17 -9.62 -2.85
CA GLN A 181 13.01 -9.91 -1.97
C GLN A 181 11.65 -9.79 -2.68
N ARG A 182 11.06 -10.95 -2.98
CA ARG A 182 9.71 -11.10 -3.56
C ARG A 182 8.61 -10.85 -2.52
N PHE A 183 7.61 -10.04 -2.86
CA PHE A 183 6.33 -10.01 -2.15
C PHE A 183 5.35 -11.05 -2.72
N ARG A 184 4.67 -11.77 -1.84
CA ARG A 184 3.32 -12.31 -2.09
C ARG A 184 2.37 -11.47 -1.24
N LEU A 185 1.58 -10.61 -1.86
CA LEU A 185 0.30 -10.21 -1.28
C LEU A 185 -0.65 -11.36 -1.57
N GLY A 186 -1.27 -11.95 -0.55
CA GLY A 186 -2.24 -13.03 -0.74
C GLY A 186 -3.66 -12.46 -0.85
N PRO A 187 -4.59 -13.12 -1.55
CA PRO A 187 -6.02 -12.76 -1.55
C PRO A 187 -6.58 -12.51 -0.14
N ALA A 188 -6.15 -13.31 0.84
CA ALA A 188 -6.62 -13.23 2.21
C ALA A 188 -6.36 -11.88 2.89
N ASP A 189 -5.40 -11.10 2.41
CA ASP A 189 -5.07 -9.78 2.97
C ASP A 189 -6.04 -8.67 2.51
N LEU A 190 -6.89 -8.94 1.50
CA LEU A 190 -7.85 -7.99 0.92
C LEU A 190 -9.32 -8.34 1.18
N PHE A 191 -9.58 -9.48 1.85
CA PHE A 191 -10.95 -10.01 2.02
C PHE A 191 -11.31 -10.35 3.48
N ILE A 192 -10.75 -9.64 4.46
CA ILE A 192 -11.25 -9.71 5.84
C ILE A 192 -12.07 -8.46 6.12
N ASP A 193 -13.40 -8.60 5.98
CA ASP A 193 -14.33 -7.58 6.47
C ASP A 193 -13.96 -7.21 7.91
N ASN A 194 -13.76 -5.91 8.14
CA ASN A 194 -13.56 -5.35 9.48
C ASN A 194 -12.27 -5.80 10.20
N ILE A 195 -11.20 -6.16 9.47
CA ILE A 195 -9.90 -6.57 10.04
C ILE A 195 -9.35 -5.53 11.04
N TRP A 196 -9.47 -4.24 10.71
CA TRP A 196 -8.95 -3.16 11.55
C TRP A 196 -9.72 -3.00 12.86
N ASP A 197 -11.05 -3.14 12.84
CA ASP A 197 -11.86 -3.11 14.05
C ASP A 197 -11.52 -4.28 14.99
N ASN A 198 -11.39 -5.50 14.43
CA ASN A 198 -10.97 -6.68 15.18
C ASN A 198 -9.57 -6.50 15.78
N LEU A 199 -8.62 -6.01 14.97
CA LEU A 199 -7.24 -5.79 15.41
C LEU A 199 -7.15 -4.71 16.49
N LEU A 200 -7.88 -3.60 16.37
CA LEU A 200 -7.94 -2.53 17.36
C LEU A 200 -8.63 -2.99 18.66
N THR A 201 -9.65 -3.82 18.56
CA THR A 201 -10.32 -4.45 19.70
C THR A 201 -9.36 -5.34 20.49
N GLU A 202 -8.65 -6.25 19.81
CA GLU A 202 -7.66 -7.11 20.46
C GLU A 202 -6.46 -6.33 20.99
N THR A 203 -6.07 -5.26 20.30
CA THR A 203 -5.01 -4.36 20.77
C THR A 203 -5.39 -3.67 22.08
N THR A 204 -6.66 -3.29 22.24
CA THR A 204 -7.19 -2.74 23.49
C THR A 204 -7.12 -3.77 24.63
N ARG A 205 -7.45 -5.04 24.35
CA ARG A 205 -7.32 -6.15 25.32
C ARG A 205 -5.87 -6.39 25.70
N PHE A 206 -4.96 -6.44 24.73
CA PHE A 206 -3.53 -6.59 24.95
C PHE A 206 -2.98 -5.48 25.84
N LYS A 207 -3.35 -4.23 25.58
CA LYS A 207 -2.95 -3.08 26.40
C LYS A 207 -3.44 -3.21 27.85
N ALA A 208 -4.71 -3.59 28.03
CA ALA A 208 -5.32 -3.73 29.35
C ALA A 208 -4.68 -4.87 30.15
N ALA A 209 -4.29 -5.95 29.49
CA ALA A 209 -3.57 -7.06 30.11
C ALA A 209 -2.16 -6.67 30.57
N ALA A 210 -1.53 -5.67 29.93
CA ALA A 210 -0.19 -5.17 30.24
C ALA A 210 0.86 -6.31 30.39
N PRO A 211 1.04 -7.17 29.37
CA PRO A 211 1.87 -8.37 29.46
C PRO A 211 3.34 -8.09 29.76
N TRP A 212 3.83 -6.90 29.42
CA TRP A 212 5.18 -6.42 29.76
C TRP A 212 5.45 -6.29 31.27
N LYS A 213 4.44 -6.47 32.13
CA LYS A 213 4.65 -6.61 33.59
C LYS A 213 5.14 -8.00 33.99
N ALA A 214 4.95 -8.99 33.12
CA ALA A 214 5.29 -10.39 33.36
C ALA A 214 6.35 -10.93 32.38
N LEU A 215 6.56 -10.26 31.25
CA LEU A 215 7.47 -10.68 30.18
C LEU A 215 8.49 -9.57 29.89
N ASN A 216 9.72 -9.99 29.61
CA ASN A 216 10.78 -9.17 29.06
C ASN A 216 10.87 -9.37 27.53
N SER A 217 11.61 -8.50 26.85
CA SER A 217 11.77 -8.56 25.39
C SER A 217 12.53 -9.80 24.91
N ASP A 218 13.30 -10.45 25.78
CA ASP A 218 14.02 -11.70 25.54
C ASP A 218 13.22 -12.96 25.93
N ASP A 219 12.03 -12.81 26.52
CA ASP A 219 11.08 -13.91 26.75
C ASP A 219 10.29 -14.23 25.46
N ILE A 220 10.95 -14.92 24.52
CA ILE A 220 10.38 -15.15 23.18
C ILE A 220 9.25 -16.19 23.19
N ILE A 221 8.08 -15.78 22.68
CA ILE A 221 6.92 -16.66 22.51
C ILE A 221 6.89 -17.19 21.07
N ALA A 222 7.05 -18.50 20.89
CA ALA A 222 6.92 -19.14 19.59
C ALA A 222 5.49 -19.69 19.38
N ILE A 223 4.84 -19.29 18.29
CA ILE A 223 3.47 -19.68 17.93
C ILE A 223 3.50 -20.45 16.61
N LYS A 224 2.90 -21.64 16.63
CA LYS A 224 2.60 -22.42 15.41
C LYS A 224 1.13 -22.22 15.05
N HIS A 225 0.85 -21.41 14.03
CA HIS A 225 -0.52 -21.25 13.55
C HIS A 225 -0.91 -22.47 12.69
N PRO A 226 -2.12 -23.05 12.85
CA PRO A 226 -2.52 -24.25 12.10
C PRO A 226 -2.59 -24.04 10.59
N GLU A 227 -2.86 -22.80 10.15
CA GLU A 227 -3.02 -22.45 8.73
C GLU A 227 -1.82 -21.70 8.13
N MET A 228 -0.84 -21.28 8.95
CA MET A 228 0.39 -20.68 8.42
C MET A 228 1.49 -21.72 8.37
N GLU A 229 2.22 -21.78 7.26
CA GLU A 229 3.38 -22.67 7.12
C GLU A 229 4.56 -22.23 7.99
N LYS A 230 4.63 -20.94 8.34
CA LYS A 230 5.74 -20.33 9.07
C LYS A 230 5.43 -20.24 10.57
N MET A 231 6.46 -20.45 11.40
CA MET A 231 6.39 -20.10 12.83
C MET A 231 6.35 -18.58 13.01
N LEU A 232 5.66 -18.12 14.06
CA LEU A 232 5.67 -16.74 14.50
C LEU A 232 6.43 -16.65 15.82
N TYR A 233 7.33 -15.68 15.94
CA TYR A 233 8.10 -15.42 17.16
C TYR A 233 7.71 -14.04 17.68
N CYS A 234 7.15 -13.97 18.89
CA CYS A 234 6.70 -12.72 19.48
C CYS A 234 7.64 -12.27 20.60
N SER A 235 8.00 -10.98 20.57
CA SER A 235 8.74 -10.30 21.63
C SER A 235 7.88 -9.18 22.21
N VAL A 236 7.65 -9.19 23.52
CA VAL A 236 6.84 -8.19 24.22
C VAL A 236 7.74 -7.11 24.81
N MET A 237 7.47 -5.84 24.50
CA MET A 237 8.26 -4.70 24.96
C MET A 237 7.47 -3.89 26.01
N GLY A 238 8.19 -3.34 26.98
CA GLY A 238 7.62 -2.45 28.01
C GLY A 238 8.10 -2.65 29.43
N ALA A 239 8.92 -3.68 29.70
CA ALA A 239 9.44 -3.95 31.04
C ALA A 239 10.23 -2.75 31.62
N LEU A 240 10.94 -2.02 30.76
CA LEU A 240 11.71 -0.81 31.13
C LEU A 240 10.90 0.49 31.07
N GLY A 241 9.64 0.44 30.65
CA GLY A 241 8.73 1.58 30.63
C GLY A 241 8.96 2.63 29.52
N GLU A 242 9.92 2.40 28.62
CA GLU A 242 10.26 3.32 27.52
C GLU A 242 9.32 3.19 26.31
N MET A 243 8.94 1.97 25.94
CA MET A 243 8.03 1.66 24.85
C MET A 243 7.17 0.45 25.23
N TYR A 244 5.87 0.50 24.96
CA TYR A 244 4.95 -0.62 25.19
C TYR A 244 4.48 -1.19 23.86
N GLY A 245 4.55 -2.52 23.70
CA GLY A 245 4.20 -3.11 22.43
C GLY A 245 4.54 -4.59 22.28
N MET A 246 4.41 -5.07 21.05
CA MET A 246 4.81 -6.41 20.65
C MET A 246 5.35 -6.40 19.23
N ALA A 247 6.49 -7.05 19.04
CA ALA A 247 7.04 -7.37 17.73
C ALA A 247 6.74 -8.84 17.40
N VAL A 248 6.35 -9.11 16.16
CA VAL A 248 6.04 -10.44 15.63
C VAL A 248 6.93 -10.70 14.41
N TYR A 249 7.79 -11.70 14.54
CA TYR A 249 8.76 -12.10 13.53
C TYR A 249 8.31 -13.39 12.85
N GLN A 250 8.33 -13.44 11.52
CA GLN A 250 7.76 -14.54 10.76
C GLN A 250 8.84 -15.43 10.13
N GLY A 251 8.76 -16.74 10.40
CA GLY A 251 9.65 -17.76 9.84
C GLY A 251 11.12 -17.59 10.23
N ASP A 252 11.99 -18.30 9.52
CA ASP A 252 13.42 -18.34 9.83
C ASP A 252 14.09 -16.97 9.68
N GLU A 253 13.73 -16.20 8.64
CA GLU A 253 14.26 -14.84 8.45
C GLU A 253 13.89 -13.89 9.59
N GLY A 254 12.63 -13.95 10.04
CA GLY A 254 12.19 -13.17 11.19
C GLY A 254 12.94 -13.56 12.45
N LEU A 255 13.13 -14.85 12.70
CA LEU A 255 13.89 -15.33 13.85
C LEU A 255 15.34 -14.83 13.82
N GLN A 256 16.01 -14.90 12.67
CA GLN A 256 17.38 -14.38 12.54
C GLN A 256 17.46 -12.88 12.86
N SER A 257 16.47 -12.10 12.39
CA SER A 257 16.39 -10.68 12.71
C SER A 257 16.19 -10.43 14.22
N LEU A 258 15.31 -11.18 14.87
CA LEU A 258 15.09 -11.11 16.31
C LEU A 258 16.36 -11.46 17.10
N LEU A 259 17.06 -12.52 16.72
CA LEU A 259 18.32 -12.91 17.36
C LEU A 259 19.36 -11.79 17.21
N GLY A 260 19.47 -11.17 16.03
CA GLY A 260 20.33 -10.01 15.82
C GLY A 260 19.99 -8.82 16.72
N VAL A 261 18.71 -8.55 16.97
CA VAL A 261 18.27 -7.52 17.94
C VAL A 261 18.73 -7.84 19.35
N LEU A 262 18.54 -9.08 19.80
CA LEU A 262 18.91 -9.51 21.16
C LEU A 262 20.43 -9.50 21.38
N GLU A 263 21.18 -9.85 20.34
CA GLU A 263 22.66 -9.86 20.36
C GLU A 263 23.26 -8.46 20.12
N GLY A 264 22.46 -7.50 19.66
CA GLY A 264 22.91 -6.13 19.37
C GLY A 264 23.79 -6.03 18.11
N THR A 265 23.54 -6.87 17.10
CA THR A 265 24.28 -6.87 15.83
C THR A 265 23.82 -5.74 14.91
N GLU A 266 24.64 -5.37 13.91
CA GLU A 266 24.24 -4.39 12.87
C GLU A 266 22.98 -4.84 12.12
N ASP A 267 22.81 -6.14 11.90
CA ASP A 267 21.60 -6.72 11.28
C ASP A 267 20.35 -6.57 12.17
N GLY A 268 20.53 -6.47 13.50
CA GLY A 268 19.45 -6.17 14.46
C GLY A 268 18.86 -4.77 14.31
N LEU A 269 19.53 -3.85 13.61
CA LEU A 269 18.98 -2.53 13.28
C LEU A 269 17.88 -2.61 12.20
N ASN A 270 17.84 -3.69 11.43
CA ASN A 270 16.88 -3.92 10.36
C ASN A 270 15.84 -4.98 10.79
N GLN A 271 14.96 -4.59 11.70
CA GLN A 271 14.03 -5.48 12.39
C GLN A 271 12.93 -6.03 11.48
N LYS A 272 13.11 -7.18 10.83
CA LYS A 272 12.13 -7.84 9.95
C LYS A 272 10.90 -8.38 10.71
N CYS A 273 10.03 -7.49 11.20
CA CYS A 273 8.88 -7.83 12.03
C CYS A 273 7.61 -7.04 11.67
N LEU A 274 6.47 -7.52 12.16
CA LEU A 274 5.29 -6.68 12.36
C LEU A 274 5.31 -6.15 13.79
N MET A 275 5.01 -4.88 13.96
CA MET A 275 5.11 -4.19 15.24
C MET A 275 3.79 -3.53 15.59
N LEU A 276 3.35 -3.78 16.82
CA LEU A 276 2.40 -2.95 17.53
C LEU A 276 3.16 -2.15 18.60
N SER A 277 3.07 -0.82 18.57
CA SER A 277 3.50 0.05 19.67
C SER A 277 2.33 0.90 20.19
N PHE A 278 2.47 1.40 21.42
CA PHE A 278 1.54 2.36 21.99
C PHE A 278 2.19 3.70 22.23
N ASP A 279 1.80 4.67 21.40
CA ASP A 279 2.43 5.98 21.33
C ASP A 279 1.45 7.11 21.69
N ASN A 280 1.90 8.36 21.54
CA ASN A 280 1.06 9.53 21.77
C ASN A 280 0.33 9.92 20.49
N ARG A 281 -0.75 10.68 20.65
CA ARG A 281 -1.54 11.17 19.51
C ARG A 281 -0.69 11.91 18.47
N ASN A 282 0.33 12.65 18.91
CA ASN A 282 1.15 13.47 18.03
C ASN A 282 2.20 12.65 17.26
N ASP A 283 2.38 11.37 17.60
CA ASP A 283 3.32 10.46 16.95
C ASP A 283 2.67 9.70 15.77
N LEU A 284 1.34 9.81 15.63
CA LEU A 284 0.56 9.18 14.55
C LEU A 284 0.62 10.01 13.28
N THR A 285 0.70 9.34 12.12
CA THR A 285 0.45 9.99 10.82
C THR A 285 -1.04 10.22 10.60
N ASN A 286 -1.40 10.97 9.56
CA ASN A 286 -2.79 11.15 9.15
C ASN A 286 -3.44 9.81 8.82
N ARG A 287 -2.72 8.90 8.14
CA ARG A 287 -3.16 7.53 7.84
C ARG A 287 -3.48 6.75 9.11
N ASP A 288 -2.57 6.73 10.09
CA ASP A 288 -2.79 6.01 11.36
C ASP A 288 -4.04 6.52 12.07
N TYR A 289 -4.22 7.85 12.08
CA TYR A 289 -5.35 8.47 12.73
C TYR A 289 -6.69 8.18 12.02
N ARG A 290 -6.73 8.26 10.68
CA ARG A 290 -7.93 7.97 9.89
C ARG A 290 -8.34 6.51 10.06
N LEU A 291 -7.40 5.57 9.97
CA LEU A 291 -7.63 4.14 10.19
C LEU A 291 -8.37 3.87 11.51
N ILE A 292 -7.89 4.45 12.61
CA ILE A 292 -8.53 4.32 13.93
C ILE A 292 -9.94 4.90 13.95
N LYS A 293 -10.10 6.09 13.35
CA LYS A 293 -11.36 6.82 13.34
C LYS A 293 -12.42 6.14 12.49
N ASP A 294 -12.05 5.65 11.31
CA ASP A 294 -12.93 4.99 10.35
C ASP A 294 -13.39 3.62 10.88
N ALA A 295 -12.54 2.95 11.67
CA ALA A 295 -12.92 1.76 12.45
C ALA A 295 -13.79 2.08 13.68
N GLY A 296 -14.09 3.36 13.97
CA GLY A 296 -14.96 3.76 15.08
C GLY A 296 -14.31 3.75 16.47
N HIS A 297 -12.99 3.61 16.56
CA HIS A 297 -12.26 3.55 17.83
C HIS A 297 -11.81 4.93 18.30
N THR A 298 -11.68 5.11 19.63
CA THR A 298 -11.09 6.33 20.20
C THR A 298 -10.14 5.99 21.36
N PHE A 299 -8.99 6.67 21.39
CA PHE A 299 -7.98 6.50 22.42
C PHE A 299 -7.68 7.85 23.09
N ARG A 300 -7.31 7.83 24.37
CA ARG A 300 -6.99 9.03 25.15
C ARG A 300 -5.85 8.75 26.12
N GLY A 301 -5.01 9.77 26.34
CA GLY A 301 -3.88 9.70 27.26
C GLY A 301 -2.54 9.50 26.57
N LYS A 302 -1.47 9.52 27.36
CA LYS A 302 -0.10 9.25 26.91
C LYS A 302 0.10 7.77 26.64
N ASN A 303 0.89 7.45 25.62
CA ASN A 303 1.18 6.07 25.21
C ASN A 303 -0.10 5.24 25.09
N ALA A 304 -1.17 5.85 24.57
CA ALA A 304 -2.51 5.30 24.52
C ALA A 304 -2.84 4.75 23.13
N TRP A 305 -2.28 5.38 22.10
CA TRP A 305 -2.67 5.22 20.71
C TRP A 305 -1.93 4.04 20.08
N PRO A 306 -2.65 3.03 19.56
CA PRO A 306 -1.99 1.92 18.90
C PRO A 306 -1.40 2.36 17.57
N LEU A 307 -0.18 1.92 17.31
CA LEU A 307 0.55 2.18 16.09
C LEU A 307 0.98 0.84 15.50
N PHE A 308 0.56 0.56 14.27
CA PHE A 308 0.92 -0.66 13.55
C PHE A 308 1.96 -0.34 12.50
N ARG A 309 3.03 -1.13 12.45
CA ARG A 309 4.10 -0.97 11.48
C ARG A 309 4.52 -2.33 10.98
N SER A 310 4.67 -2.43 9.67
CA SER A 310 5.45 -3.50 9.05
C SER A 310 6.87 -3.00 8.93
N PHE A 311 7.78 -3.69 9.61
CA PHE A 311 9.22 -3.56 9.50
C PHE A 311 9.82 -4.75 8.75
N ARG A 312 9.00 -5.50 7.99
CA ARG A 312 9.55 -6.13 6.79
C ARG A 312 10.27 -5.05 5.99
N LEU A 313 11.24 -5.41 5.15
CA LEU A 313 11.85 -4.44 4.23
C LEU A 313 10.80 -3.93 3.23
N ASP A 314 9.88 -3.11 3.74
CA ASP A 314 9.06 -2.18 3.03
C ASP A 314 9.95 -0.95 2.97
N ILE A 315 10.35 -0.62 1.76
CA ILE A 315 11.47 0.27 1.42
C ILE A 315 11.26 1.72 1.95
N ILE A 316 10.13 1.99 2.59
CA ILE A 316 9.72 3.29 3.13
C ILE A 316 10.55 3.74 4.34
N ARG A 317 11.06 2.84 5.22
CA ARG A 317 11.80 3.28 6.44
C ARG A 317 13.30 3.54 6.27
N GLY A 318 13.94 3.07 5.20
CA GLY A 318 15.32 3.44 4.89
C GLY A 318 15.48 4.90 4.44
N ILE A 319 14.38 5.56 4.06
CA ILE A 319 14.36 6.93 3.54
C ILE A 319 14.30 7.97 4.67
N LEU A 320 13.66 7.66 5.81
CA LEU A 320 13.43 8.65 6.88
C LEU A 320 14.56 8.75 7.93
N SER A 321 15.52 7.82 7.99
CA SER A 321 16.60 7.87 8.99
C SER A 321 17.84 8.68 8.57
N GLN A 322 17.96 9.11 7.31
CA GLN A 322 19.11 9.90 6.84
C GLN A 322 18.88 11.43 6.79
N ARG A 323 17.65 11.93 6.94
CA ARG A 323 17.37 13.39 6.97
C ARG A 323 17.54 14.07 8.36
N LYS A 324 17.99 13.37 9.41
CA LYS A 324 18.28 13.97 10.74
C LYS A 324 19.77 14.04 11.12
N ARG A 325 20.68 13.84 10.17
CA ARG A 325 22.14 14.03 10.39
C ARG A 325 22.79 14.99 9.40
N GLN A 326 22.08 16.01 8.92
CA GLN A 326 22.70 17.23 8.40
C GLN A 326 21.81 18.44 8.71
N SER A 327 21.88 18.90 9.96
CA SER A 327 21.66 20.29 10.35
C SER A 327 22.58 20.62 11.51
#